data_AF-A0A3C0S8R7-F1
#
_entry.id   AF-A0A3C0S8R7-F1
#
_cell.length_a   1.000
_cell.length_b   1.000
_cell.length_c   1.000
_cell.angle_alpha   90.00
_cell.angle_beta   90.00
_cell.angle_gamma   90.00
#
_symmetry.space_group_name_H-M   'P 1'
#
loop_
_entity.id
_entity.type
_entity.pdbx_description
1 polymer ?
#
loop_
_entity_poly.entity_id
_entity_poly.type
_entity_poly.pdbx_seq_one_letter_code
_entity_poly.pdbx_strand_id
1 'polypeptide(L)'
;QLAGESEGKKGQGIFPASAQYTTDLHSLGQWVQDGNRNLFETFLMVGKSVHSIEIPGVTDDKDGLGYLEGKSLDFVNEKAYKGSAAAHLEGGVPSLTLALKERSAYNLGQLIYFFERAVAMTGYLSEVNPFDQPGVEFYKKNMFTLLNKPGYEKGK
;
A
#
# COMPACT_ATOMS: atom_id res chain seq x y z
N GLN A 1 7.89 5.60 0.48
CA GLN A 1 8.88 6.68 0.28
C GLN A 1 8.25 7.87 -0.45
N LEU A 2 7.78 7.71 -1.70
CA LEU A 2 7.21 8.79 -2.52
C LEU A 2 6.27 9.74 -1.74
N ALA A 3 5.15 9.25 -1.23
CA ALA A 3 4.22 10.10 -0.45
C ALA A 3 4.85 10.63 0.85
N GLY A 4 5.53 9.77 1.62
CA GLY A 4 6.06 10.14 2.95
C GLY A 4 7.12 11.24 2.93
N GLU A 5 8.08 11.19 1.99
CA GLU A 5 9.09 12.26 1.85
C GLU A 5 8.51 13.51 1.18
N SER A 6 7.59 13.36 0.22
CA SER A 6 6.99 14.51 -0.45
C SER A 6 6.02 15.29 0.44
N GLU A 7 5.20 14.62 1.23
CA GLU A 7 4.07 15.22 1.98
C GLU A 7 4.35 15.40 3.47
N GLY A 8 5.22 14.59 4.08
CA GLY A 8 5.50 14.57 5.51
C GLY A 8 6.30 15.77 6.01
N LYS A 9 5.69 16.96 6.00
CA LYS A 9 6.36 18.25 6.24
C LYS A 9 5.51 19.15 7.12
N LYS A 10 6.16 20.03 7.89
CA LYS A 10 5.49 21.03 8.76
C LYS A 10 4.43 20.44 9.72
N GLY A 11 4.61 19.19 10.16
CA GLY A 11 3.64 18.50 11.03
C GLY A 11 2.37 18.03 10.30
N GLN A 12 2.38 17.99 8.97
CA GLN A 12 1.30 17.54 8.10
C GLN A 12 1.71 16.27 7.33
N GLY A 13 0.77 15.73 6.56
CA GLY A 13 0.94 14.56 5.70
C GLY A 13 0.21 13.33 6.20
N ILE A 14 -0.25 12.50 5.27
CA ILE A 14 -0.85 11.20 5.58
C ILE A 14 0.30 10.22 5.83
N PHE A 15 0.25 9.47 6.94
CA PHE A 15 1.25 8.44 7.20
C PHE A 15 1.07 7.27 6.21
N PRO A 16 2.04 7.00 5.31
CA PRO A 16 1.89 5.93 4.33
C PRO A 16 2.22 4.58 4.98
N ALA A 17 1.24 3.69 5.01
CA ALA A 17 1.41 2.28 5.36
C ALA A 17 1.03 1.38 4.17
N SER A 18 1.42 0.10 4.24
CA SER A 18 1.10 -0.89 3.20
C SER A 18 0.80 -2.24 3.82
N ALA A 19 -0.09 -3.01 3.19
CA ALA A 19 -0.40 -4.39 3.55
C ALA A 19 -0.42 -5.27 2.29
N GLN A 20 -0.13 -6.55 2.45
CA GLN A 20 -0.18 -7.57 1.40
C GLN A 20 -1.31 -8.54 1.70
N TYR A 21 -2.42 -8.41 0.97
CA TYR A 21 -3.57 -9.30 1.12
C TYR A 21 -3.47 -10.53 0.19
N THR A 22 -3.98 -11.69 0.61
CA THR A 22 -4.76 -11.94 1.85
C THR A 22 -3.93 -12.15 3.11
N THR A 23 -2.60 -12.31 3.02
CA THR A 23 -1.72 -12.61 4.16
C THR A 23 -1.95 -11.68 5.36
N ASP A 24 -1.97 -10.36 5.13
CA ASP A 24 -2.11 -9.38 6.22
C ASP A 24 -3.54 -9.19 6.71
N LEU A 25 -4.55 -9.80 6.07
CA LEU A 25 -5.86 -9.93 6.71
C LEU A 25 -5.77 -10.77 7.99
N HIS A 26 -4.77 -11.66 8.07
CA HIS A 26 -4.51 -12.52 9.23
C HIS A 26 -3.52 -11.92 10.24
N SER A 27 -3.11 -10.66 10.07
CA SER A 27 -2.25 -9.94 11.00
C SER A 27 -2.83 -8.57 11.37
N LEU A 28 -3.22 -7.78 10.37
CA LEU A 28 -3.76 -6.43 10.49
C LEU A 28 -5.27 -6.36 10.28
N GLY A 29 -5.89 -7.39 9.70
CA GLY A 29 -7.32 -7.37 9.33
C GLY A 29 -8.25 -7.00 10.48
N GLN A 30 -8.02 -7.52 11.69
CA GLN A 30 -8.82 -7.15 12.87
C GLN A 30 -8.72 -5.65 13.20
N TRP A 31 -7.53 -5.06 13.06
CA TRP A 31 -7.32 -3.64 13.32
C TRP A 31 -7.92 -2.77 12.21
N VAL A 32 -7.83 -3.20 10.96
CA VAL A 32 -8.49 -2.52 9.83
C VAL A 32 -10.01 -2.55 10.00
N GLN A 33 -10.58 -3.69 10.41
CA GLN A 33 -12.03 -3.84 10.58
C GLN A 33 -12.58 -3.03 11.77
N ASP A 34 -12.00 -3.17 12.96
CA ASP A 34 -12.59 -2.64 14.21
C ASP A 34 -11.66 -1.73 15.04
N GLY A 35 -10.46 -1.40 14.54
CA GLY A 35 -9.57 -0.44 15.16
C GLY A 35 -10.02 1.02 14.98
N ASN A 36 -9.09 1.97 15.12
CA ASN A 36 -9.40 3.39 14.96
C ASN A 36 -9.83 3.73 13.53
N ARG A 37 -10.88 4.54 13.37
CA ARG A 37 -11.41 5.00 12.07
C ARG A 37 -10.62 6.21 11.54
N ASN A 38 -9.29 6.08 11.48
CA ASN A 38 -8.35 7.10 11.01
C ASN A 38 -7.50 6.61 9.84
N LEU A 39 -8.00 5.62 9.12
CA LEU A 39 -7.34 4.99 7.98
C LEU A 39 -8.31 4.96 6.78
N PHE A 40 -7.73 4.91 5.58
CA PHE A 40 -8.42 4.57 4.35
C PHE A 40 -7.50 3.62 3.56
N GLU A 41 -8.08 2.84 2.66
CA GLU A 41 -7.33 1.88 1.86
C GLU A 41 -7.29 2.30 0.38
N THR A 42 -6.18 2.02 -0.28
CA THR A 42 -6.10 2.04 -1.75
C THR A 42 -5.65 0.67 -2.22
N PHE A 43 -6.58 -0.12 -2.71
CA PHE A 43 -6.31 -1.45 -3.25
C PHE A 43 -5.62 -1.33 -4.61
N LEU A 44 -4.49 -2.02 -4.78
CA LEU A 44 -3.86 -2.20 -6.08
C LEU A 44 -4.20 -3.59 -6.61
N MET A 45 -5.12 -3.66 -7.56
CA MET A 45 -5.55 -4.91 -8.18
C MET A 45 -4.84 -5.11 -9.51
N VAL A 46 -4.31 -6.31 -9.73
CA VAL A 46 -3.75 -6.71 -11.02
C VAL A 46 -4.66 -7.78 -11.61
N GLY A 47 -5.18 -7.54 -12.82
CA GLY A 47 -6.20 -8.35 -13.46
C GLY A 47 -5.75 -9.78 -13.72
N LYS A 48 -4.97 -10.01 -14.79
CA LYS A 48 -4.55 -11.36 -15.18
C LYS A 48 -3.22 -11.75 -14.53
N SER A 49 -3.17 -12.89 -13.83
CA SER A 49 -1.92 -13.48 -13.38
C SER A 49 -1.09 -14.05 -14.54
N VAL A 50 0.23 -14.06 -14.37
CA VAL A 50 1.17 -14.65 -15.35
C VAL A 50 0.92 -16.16 -15.51
N HIS A 51 0.56 -16.82 -14.40
CA HIS A 51 0.17 -18.22 -14.37
C HIS A 51 -1.21 -18.34 -13.74
N SER A 52 -2.11 -19.07 -14.41
CA SER A 52 -3.40 -19.44 -13.85
C SER A 52 -3.30 -20.83 -13.25
N ILE A 53 -3.80 -20.98 -12.03
CA ILE A 53 -3.92 -22.27 -11.35
C ILE A 53 -5.41 -22.49 -11.12
N GLU A 54 -5.93 -23.57 -11.68
CA GLU A 54 -7.29 -24.03 -11.42
C GLU A 54 -7.32 -24.94 -10.21
N ILE A 55 -8.37 -24.79 -9.40
CA ILE A 55 -8.63 -25.66 -8.26
C ILE A 55 -9.10 -27.01 -8.82
N PRO A 56 -8.36 -28.10 -8.57
CA PRO A 56 -8.71 -29.41 -9.10
C PRO A 56 -10.02 -29.90 -8.48
N GLY A 57 -10.79 -30.65 -9.27
CA GLY A 57 -11.92 -31.41 -8.73
C GLY A 57 -11.44 -32.55 -7.85
N VAL A 58 -12.13 -32.80 -6.74
CA VAL A 58 -11.87 -33.92 -5.84
C VAL A 58 -13.13 -34.79 -5.72
N THR A 59 -12.96 -36.10 -5.60
CA THR A 59 -14.11 -37.03 -5.51
C THR A 59 -14.78 -37.03 -4.14
N ASP A 60 -14.14 -36.44 -3.13
CA ASP A 60 -14.61 -36.43 -1.74
C ASP A 60 -14.37 -35.03 -1.14
N ASP A 61 -15.44 -34.30 -0.88
CA ASP A 61 -15.45 -32.90 -0.42
C ASP A 61 -15.25 -32.80 1.10
N LYS A 62 -14.15 -33.37 1.62
CA LYS A 62 -13.88 -33.43 3.07
C LYS A 62 -13.57 -32.07 3.69
N ASP A 63 -13.03 -31.15 2.91
CA ASP A 63 -12.68 -29.79 3.35
C ASP A 63 -13.82 -28.77 3.10
N GLY A 64 -14.89 -29.18 2.41
CA GLY A 64 -16.02 -28.33 2.06
C GLY A 64 -15.71 -27.29 0.98
N LEU A 65 -14.60 -27.45 0.24
CA LEU A 65 -14.18 -26.53 -0.82
C LEU A 65 -14.66 -26.95 -2.21
N GLY A 66 -15.50 -27.99 -2.32
CA GLY A 66 -16.08 -28.47 -3.59
C GLY A 66 -16.76 -27.38 -4.44
N TYR A 67 -17.30 -26.33 -3.80
CA TYR A 67 -17.91 -25.18 -4.50
C TYR A 67 -16.90 -24.30 -5.28
N LEU A 68 -15.60 -24.50 -5.06
CA LEU A 68 -14.51 -23.80 -5.74
C LEU A 68 -13.89 -24.61 -6.88
N GLU A 69 -14.31 -25.86 -7.09
CA GLU A 69 -13.78 -26.71 -8.15
C GLU A 69 -13.93 -26.07 -9.54
N GLY A 70 -12.87 -26.17 -10.35
CA GLY A 70 -12.81 -25.56 -11.68
C GLY A 70 -12.74 -24.03 -11.67
N LYS A 71 -12.68 -23.38 -10.50
CA LYS A 71 -12.37 -21.95 -10.41
C LYS A 71 -10.86 -21.76 -10.36
N SER A 72 -10.39 -20.62 -10.88
CA SER A 72 -8.99 -20.25 -10.75
C SER A 72 -8.69 -19.62 -9.38
N LEU A 73 -7.45 -19.68 -8.93
CA LEU A 73 -7.01 -18.92 -7.76
C LEU A 73 -7.17 -17.41 -7.95
N ASP A 74 -7.04 -16.90 -9.18
CA ASP A 74 -7.35 -15.50 -9.51
C ASP A 74 -8.82 -15.17 -9.20
N PHE A 75 -9.75 -16.05 -9.55
CA PHE A 75 -11.16 -15.88 -9.23
C PHE A 75 -11.39 -15.83 -7.72
N VAL A 76 -10.79 -16.75 -6.96
CA VAL A 76 -10.91 -16.77 -5.49
C VAL A 76 -10.31 -15.51 -4.88
N ASN A 77 -9.14 -15.08 -5.35
CA ASN A 77 -8.48 -13.87 -4.89
C ASN A 77 -9.30 -12.60 -5.21
N GLU A 78 -9.96 -12.53 -6.37
CA GLU A 78 -10.88 -11.45 -6.70
C GLU A 78 -12.09 -11.40 -5.75
N LYS A 79 -12.63 -12.57 -5.35
CA LYS A 79 -13.70 -12.64 -4.34
C LYS A 79 -13.21 -12.24 -2.96
N ALA A 80 -12.01 -12.66 -2.56
CA ALA A 80 -11.39 -12.24 -1.31
C ALA A 80 -11.21 -10.72 -1.25
N TYR A 81 -10.71 -10.10 -2.33
CA TYR A 81 -10.63 -8.64 -2.46
C TYR A 81 -12.01 -7.97 -2.31
N LYS A 82 -13.00 -8.41 -3.10
CA LYS A 82 -14.34 -7.80 -3.08
C LYS A 82 -15.02 -7.93 -1.71
N GLY A 83 -14.89 -9.11 -1.09
CA GLY A 83 -15.42 -9.36 0.25
C GLY A 83 -14.75 -8.50 1.30
N SER A 84 -13.41 -8.42 1.28
CA SER A 84 -12.65 -7.61 2.24
C SER A 84 -12.95 -6.12 2.07
N ALA A 85 -12.93 -5.60 0.84
CA ALA A 85 -13.23 -4.19 0.58
C ALA A 85 -14.66 -3.80 1.01
N ALA A 86 -15.64 -4.67 0.78
CA ALA A 86 -17.01 -4.44 1.25
C ALA A 86 -17.09 -4.45 2.78
N ALA A 87 -16.49 -5.44 3.44
CA ALA A 87 -16.46 -5.55 4.90
C ALA A 87 -15.76 -4.35 5.56
N HIS A 88 -14.63 -3.90 4.99
CA HIS A 88 -13.89 -2.75 5.48
C HIS A 88 -14.70 -1.46 5.31
N LEU A 89 -15.40 -1.29 4.17
CA LEU A 89 -16.30 -0.16 3.96
C LEU A 89 -17.45 -0.12 4.96
N GLU A 90 -18.09 -1.27 5.23
CA GLU A 90 -19.12 -1.41 6.26
C GLU A 90 -18.56 -1.11 7.67
N GLY A 91 -17.30 -1.47 7.92
CA GLY A 91 -16.53 -1.10 9.11
C GLY A 91 -16.11 0.37 9.16
N GLY A 92 -16.50 1.19 8.18
CA GLY A 92 -16.19 2.62 8.14
C GLY A 92 -14.79 2.96 7.64
N VAL A 93 -14.14 2.08 6.88
CA VAL A 93 -12.88 2.35 6.17
C VAL A 93 -13.19 2.77 4.72
N PRO A 94 -12.96 4.03 4.34
CA PRO A 94 -13.05 4.41 2.93
C PRO A 94 -12.02 3.65 2.09
N SER A 95 -12.41 3.18 0.91
CA SER A 95 -11.52 2.44 0.03
C SER A 95 -11.56 2.96 -1.40
N LEU A 96 -10.40 3.02 -2.05
CA LEU A 96 -10.25 3.24 -3.49
C LEU A 96 -9.60 2.01 -4.12
N THR A 97 -9.83 1.81 -5.42
CA THR A 97 -9.19 0.72 -6.18
C THR A 97 -8.52 1.25 -7.43
N LEU A 98 -7.23 0.95 -7.56
CA LEU A 98 -6.46 1.11 -8.78
C LEU A 98 -6.30 -0.26 -9.43
N ALA A 99 -6.84 -0.43 -10.63
CA ALA A 99 -6.82 -1.69 -11.35
C ALA A 99 -5.87 -1.62 -12.55
N LEU A 100 -4.90 -2.53 -12.59
CA LEU A 100 -4.03 -2.77 -13.73
C LEU A 100 -4.53 -3.98 -14.51
N LYS A 101 -4.47 -3.93 -15.84
CA LYS A 101 -4.90 -5.06 -16.68
C LYS A 101 -4.05 -6.32 -16.45
N GLU A 102 -2.73 -6.15 -16.40
CA GLU A 102 -1.75 -7.23 -16.29
C GLU A 102 -0.41 -6.69 -15.81
N ARG A 103 0.51 -7.59 -15.43
CA ARG A 103 1.89 -7.22 -15.09
C ARG A 103 2.71 -7.05 -16.37
N SER A 104 2.95 -5.80 -16.75
CA SER A 104 3.80 -5.45 -17.90
C SER A 104 4.60 -4.18 -17.60
N ALA A 105 5.74 -4.00 -18.28
CA ALA A 105 6.53 -2.77 -18.17
C ALA A 105 5.72 -1.52 -18.54
N TYR A 106 4.79 -1.65 -19.50
CA TYR A 106 3.87 -0.59 -19.91
C TYR A 106 2.94 -0.16 -18.77
N ASN A 107 2.23 -1.10 -18.15
CA ASN A 107 1.33 -0.80 -17.04
C ASN A 107 2.08 -0.31 -15.80
N LEU A 108 3.29 -0.82 -15.56
CA LEU A 108 4.15 -0.35 -14.48
C LEU A 108 4.56 1.11 -14.70
N GLY A 109 4.96 1.49 -15.92
CA GLY A 109 5.29 2.88 -16.25
C GLY A 109 4.09 3.82 -16.05
N GLN A 110 2.89 3.39 -16.43
CA GLN A 110 1.66 4.16 -16.15
C GLN A 110 1.43 4.34 -14.65
N LEU A 111 1.59 3.28 -13.85
CA LEU A 111 1.39 3.33 -12.40
C LEU A 111 2.40 4.26 -11.72
N ILE A 112 3.68 4.18 -12.10
CA ILE A 112 4.73 5.04 -11.55
C ILE A 112 4.39 6.51 -11.82
N TYR A 113 4.13 6.86 -13.08
CA TYR A 113 3.85 8.25 -13.45
C TYR A 113 2.54 8.77 -12.85
N PHE A 114 1.52 7.89 -12.74
CA PHE A 114 0.27 8.21 -12.05
C PHE A 114 0.52 8.64 -10.61
N PHE A 115 1.30 7.86 -9.84
CA PHE A 115 1.57 8.18 -8.44
C PHE A 115 2.50 9.38 -8.29
N GLU A 116 3.53 9.54 -9.13
CA GLU A 116 4.40 10.73 -9.12
C GLU A 116 3.57 12.00 -9.29
N ARG A 117 2.65 12.01 -10.26
CA ARG A 117 1.76 13.15 -10.50
C ARG A 117 0.76 13.35 -9.38
N ALA A 118 0.15 12.28 -8.88
CA ALA A 118 -0.83 12.35 -7.79
C ALA A 118 -0.20 12.93 -6.52
N VAL A 119 0.98 12.45 -6.13
CA VAL A 119 1.70 12.90 -4.93
C VAL A 119 2.19 14.35 -5.06
N ALA A 120 2.63 14.76 -6.25
CA ALA A 120 2.94 16.17 -6.50
C ALA A 120 1.71 17.07 -6.31
N MET A 121 0.55 16.63 -6.82
CA MET A 121 -0.72 17.37 -6.68
C MET A 121 -1.18 17.46 -5.22
N THR A 122 -1.15 16.36 -4.46
CA THR A 122 -1.55 16.34 -3.05
C THR A 122 -0.59 17.12 -2.15
N GLY A 123 0.72 17.13 -2.46
CA GLY A 123 1.69 17.99 -1.81
C GLY A 123 1.36 19.48 -1.98
N TYR A 124 1.01 19.92 -3.19
CA TYR A 124 0.55 21.29 -3.42
C TYR A 124 -0.78 21.62 -2.75
N LEU A 125 -1.75 20.69 -2.77
CA LEU A 125 -3.02 20.84 -2.05
C LEU A 125 -2.83 20.95 -0.53
N SER A 126 -1.75 20.40 -0.01
CA SER A 126 -1.36 20.48 1.40
C SER A 126 -0.43 21.66 1.72
N GLU A 127 -0.16 22.56 0.77
CA GLU A 127 0.70 23.74 0.95
C GLU A 127 2.14 23.40 1.43
N VAL A 128 2.65 22.25 0.98
CA VAL A 128 4.05 21.84 1.18
C VAL A 128 4.78 21.78 -0.16
N ASN A 129 6.11 21.91 -0.13
CA ASN A 129 6.94 21.68 -1.31
C ASN A 129 7.14 20.17 -1.47
N PRO A 130 6.60 19.48 -2.51
CA PRO A 130 6.73 18.02 -2.62
C PRO A 130 8.13 17.54 -3.04
N PHE A 131 9.05 18.45 -3.37
CA PHE A 131 10.34 18.13 -4.02
C PHE A 131 11.58 18.40 -3.15
N ASP A 132 11.40 18.67 -1.86
CA ASP A 132 12.50 18.77 -0.88
C ASP A 132 12.39 17.72 0.24
N GLN A 133 13.40 17.64 1.10
CA GLN A 133 13.44 16.68 2.21
C GLN A 133 14.28 17.18 3.41
N PRO A 134 14.07 18.41 3.91
CA PRO A 134 14.98 19.02 4.90
C PRO A 134 15.12 18.22 6.21
N GLY A 135 14.08 17.48 6.61
CA GLY A 135 14.07 16.68 7.83
C GLY A 135 15.16 15.60 7.91
N VAL A 136 15.60 15.06 6.77
CA VAL A 136 16.61 13.98 6.76
C VAL A 136 18.00 14.47 7.15
N GLU A 137 18.27 15.78 7.06
CA GLU A 137 19.59 16.33 7.38
C GLU A 137 19.86 16.37 8.89
N PHE A 138 18.82 16.37 9.73
CA PHE A 138 18.97 16.44 11.19
C PHE A 138 19.68 15.20 11.75
N TYR A 139 19.26 13.99 11.36
CA TYR A 139 19.92 12.77 11.85
C TYR A 139 21.33 12.65 11.27
N LYS A 140 21.55 13.08 10.01
CA LYS A 140 22.89 13.08 9.38
C LYS A 140 23.84 14.00 10.14
N LYS A 141 23.41 15.21 10.51
CA LYS A 141 24.21 16.14 11.32
C LYS A 141 24.57 15.51 12.67
N ASN A 142 23.60 14.94 13.37
CA ASN A 142 23.84 14.28 14.65
C ASN A 142 24.82 13.09 14.50
N MET A 143 24.66 12.27 13.46
CA MET A 143 25.57 11.18 13.14
C MET A 143 26.98 11.69 12.87
N PHE A 144 27.15 12.74 12.06
CA PHE A 144 28.45 13.34 11.77
C PHE A 144 29.13 13.89 13.02
N THR A 145 28.37 14.53 13.90
CA THR A 145 28.86 14.96 15.21
C THR A 145 29.32 13.76 16.06
N LEU A 146 28.54 12.68 16.13
CA LEU A 146 28.91 11.47 16.89
C LEU A 146 30.13 10.74 16.31
N LEU A 147 30.32 10.82 14.99
CA LEU A 147 31.48 10.26 14.28
C LEU A 147 32.70 11.18 14.29
N ASN A 148 32.64 12.34 14.97
CA ASN A 148 33.70 13.35 14.98
C ASN A 148 34.16 13.78 13.58
N LYS A 149 33.21 13.88 12.63
CA LYS A 149 33.52 14.37 11.28
C LYS A 149 34.02 15.82 11.38
N PRO A 150 35.20 16.17 10.84
CA PRO A 150 35.71 17.54 10.85
C PRO A 150 34.67 18.53 10.29
N GLY A 151 34.46 19.65 10.99
CA GLY A 151 33.47 20.68 10.63
C GLY A 151 32.04 20.44 11.15
N TYR A 152 31.83 19.40 11.97
CA TYR A 152 30.54 19.07 12.61
C TYR A 152 30.64 19.02 14.15
N GLU A 153 31.60 19.74 14.73
CA GLU A 153 31.84 19.78 16.17
C GLU A 153 30.65 20.40 16.93
N LYS A 154 30.34 19.89 18.13
CA LYS A 154 29.31 20.46 19.01
C LYS A 154 29.76 21.84 19.52
N GLY A 155 29.02 22.89 19.19
CA GLY A 155 29.11 24.19 19.88
C GLY A 155 30.08 25.21 19.27
N LYS A 156 30.02 25.45 17.95
CA LYS A 156 30.35 26.76 17.37
C LYS A 156 29.10 27.40 16.81
#